data_AF-A0A662WCE9-F1
#
_entry.id   AF-A0A662WCE9-F1
#
_cell.length_a   1.000
_cell.length_b   1.000
_cell.length_c   1.000
_cell.angle_alpha   90.00
_cell.angle_beta   90.00
_cell.angle_gamma   90.00
#
_symmetry.space_group_name_H-M   'P 1'
#
loop_
_entity.id
_entity.type
_entity.pdbx_description
1 polymer ?
#
loop_
_entity_poly.entity_id
_entity_poly.type
_entity_poly.pdbx_seq_one_letter_code
_entity_poly.pdbx_strand_id
1 'polypeptide(L)'
;MPSKIQSMREEIRFYIERAEKFRRNAEFNFKNGDYDLAMLHIEQSMQLLIKAKLLDLKGCFERTHSLRKLLSEMREIEGVEEFLANYKTVLRNLERAYITSRYYFEEFFKEEVEEAFEALKELKEILWRE
;
A
#
# COMPACT_ATOMS: atom_id res chain seq x y z
N MET A 1 -10.88 29.17 8.68
CA MET A 1 -10.96 27.82 8.08
C MET A 1 -9.73 27.63 7.19
N PRO A 2 -9.04 26.49 7.24
CA PRO A 2 -7.91 26.22 6.34
C PRO A 2 -8.34 26.33 4.88
N SER A 3 -7.43 26.74 4.00
CA SER A 3 -7.70 26.69 2.56
C SER A 3 -7.83 25.24 2.10
N LYS A 4 -8.56 24.98 0.99
CA LYS A 4 -8.71 23.64 0.42
C LYS A 4 -7.36 22.96 0.13
N ILE A 5 -6.36 23.75 -0.28
CA ILE A 5 -4.99 23.29 -0.54
C ILE A 5 -4.29 22.90 0.77
N GLN A 6 -4.46 23.69 1.83
CA GLN A 6 -3.88 23.39 3.14
C GLN A 6 -4.46 22.09 3.72
N SER A 7 -5.78 21.91 3.61
CA SER A 7 -6.47 20.70 4.06
C SER A 7 -5.98 19.45 3.32
N MET A 8 -5.74 19.54 2.01
CA MET A 8 -5.25 18.41 1.21
C MET A 8 -3.82 18.02 1.57
N ARG A 9 -2.94 19.00 1.81
CA ARG A 9 -1.56 18.73 2.28
C ARG A 9 -1.53 18.06 3.64
N GLU A 10 -2.45 18.43 4.53
CA GLU A 10 -2.62 17.79 5.84
C GLU A 10 -3.10 16.34 5.70
N GLU A 11 -4.04 16.08 4.80
CA GLU A 11 -4.53 14.73 4.50
C GLU A 11 -3.43 13.82 3.91
N ILE A 12 -2.66 14.32 2.95
CA ILE A 12 -1.52 13.59 2.37
C ILE A 12 -0.49 13.22 3.45
N ARG A 13 -0.11 14.19 4.30
CA ARG A 13 0.82 13.92 5.43
C ARG A 13 0.25 12.86 6.37
N PHE A 14 -1.02 12.97 6.73
CA PHE A 14 -1.68 12.00 7.59
C PHE A 14 -1.65 10.59 7.00
N TYR A 15 -1.90 10.43 5.69
CA TYR A 15 -1.81 9.13 5.02
C TYR A 15 -0.39 8.55 5.05
N ILE A 16 0.63 9.36 4.77
CA ILE A 16 2.03 8.91 4.81
C ILE A 16 2.43 8.48 6.22
N GLU A 17 2.12 9.28 7.25
CA GLU A 17 2.39 8.94 8.65
C GLU A 17 1.65 7.66 9.08
N ARG A 18 0.41 7.48 8.61
CA ARG A 18 -0.40 6.30 8.91
C ARG A 18 0.11 5.06 8.18
N ALA A 19 0.56 5.20 6.94
CA ALA A 19 1.19 4.13 6.16
C ALA A 19 2.45 3.60 6.87
N GLU A 20 3.26 4.50 7.43
CA GLU A 20 4.46 4.13 8.18
C GLU A 20 4.12 3.40 9.49
N LYS A 21 3.04 3.79 10.19
CA LYS A 21 2.52 3.04 11.35
C LYS A 21 2.11 1.62 10.95
N PHE A 22 1.44 1.46 9.81
CA PHE A 22 1.05 0.14 9.30
C PHE A 22 2.26 -0.70 8.92
N ARG A 23 3.27 -0.12 8.26
CA ARG A 23 4.54 -0.80 7.97
C ARG A 23 5.21 -1.36 9.23
N ARG A 24 5.32 -0.55 10.29
CA ARG A 24 5.87 -1.00 11.58
C ARG A 24 5.04 -2.11 12.23
N ASN A 25 3.71 -2.02 12.14
CA ASN A 25 2.85 -3.10 12.61
C ASN A 25 3.07 -4.38 11.82
N ALA A 26 3.23 -4.30 10.50
CA ALA A 26 3.56 -5.47 9.69
C ALA A 26 4.87 -6.13 10.16
N GLU A 27 5.92 -5.34 10.40
CA GLU A 27 7.21 -5.85 10.90
C GLU A 27 7.06 -6.55 12.25
N PHE A 28 6.23 -6.02 13.14
CA PHE A 28 5.95 -6.64 14.43
C PHE A 28 5.24 -7.99 14.27
N ASN A 29 4.18 -8.05 13.45
CA ASN A 29 3.43 -9.29 13.20
C ASN A 29 4.31 -10.36 12.53
N PHE A 30 5.12 -9.96 11.54
CA PHE A 30 6.06 -10.85 10.88
C PHE A 30 7.05 -11.50 11.85
N LYS A 31 7.60 -10.72 12.80
CA LYS A 31 8.51 -11.24 13.84
C LYS A 31 7.85 -12.23 14.80
N ASN A 32 6.54 -12.11 15.00
CA ASN A 32 5.76 -13.01 15.85
C ASN A 32 5.22 -14.24 15.11
N GLY A 33 5.38 -14.31 13.78
CA GLY A 33 4.81 -15.38 12.95
C GLY A 33 3.36 -15.16 12.53
N ASP A 34 2.79 -13.97 12.80
CA ASP A 34 1.42 -13.60 12.45
C ASP A 34 1.37 -13.10 10.99
N TYR A 35 1.59 -14.01 10.03
CA TYR A 35 1.82 -13.65 8.63
C TYR A 35 0.59 -13.06 7.92
N ASP A 36 -0.61 -13.49 8.28
CA ASP A 36 -1.87 -12.92 7.78
C ASP A 36 -2.04 -11.45 8.20
N LEU A 37 -1.77 -11.15 9.47
CA LEU A 37 -1.81 -9.79 9.99
C LEU A 37 -0.67 -8.92 9.42
N ALA A 38 0.49 -9.52 9.15
CA ALA A 38 1.57 -8.84 8.46
C ALA A 38 1.16 -8.42 7.04
N MET A 39 0.60 -9.35 6.25
CA MET A 39 0.11 -9.08 4.89
C MET A 39 -0.99 -8.02 4.87
N LEU A 40 -1.95 -8.08 5.80
CA LEU A 40 -2.98 -7.07 5.95
C LEU A 40 -2.38 -5.68 6.19
N HIS A 41 -1.42 -5.58 7.10
CA HIS A 41 -0.80 -4.30 7.41
C HIS A 41 0.10 -3.78 6.28
N ILE A 42 0.75 -4.65 5.50
CA ILE A 42 1.46 -4.25 4.28
C ILE A 42 0.47 -3.69 3.26
N GLU A 43 -0.65 -4.36 3.02
CA GLU A 43 -1.69 -3.88 2.09
C GLU A 43 -2.19 -2.49 2.49
N GLN A 44 -2.51 -2.28 3.77
CA GLN A 44 -2.96 -0.99 4.28
C GLN A 44 -1.90 0.10 4.12
N SER A 45 -0.62 -0.24 4.30
CA SER A 45 0.49 0.68 4.08
C SER A 45 0.58 1.09 2.61
N MET A 46 0.60 0.12 1.68
CA MET A 46 0.65 0.38 0.24
C MET A 46 -0.54 1.20 -0.23
N GLN A 47 -1.75 0.85 0.21
CA GLN A 47 -2.98 1.56 -0.17
C GLN A 47 -2.93 3.03 0.21
N LEU A 48 -2.43 3.36 1.41
CA LEU A 48 -2.31 4.74 1.86
C LEU A 48 -1.24 5.51 1.10
N LEU A 49 -0.08 4.90 0.80
CA LEU A 49 0.97 5.53 -0.01
C LEU A 49 0.47 5.85 -1.42
N ILE A 50 -0.28 4.93 -2.03
CA ILE A 50 -0.85 5.11 -3.38
C ILE A 50 -1.91 6.21 -3.36
N LYS A 51 -2.84 6.18 -2.39
CA LYS A 51 -3.89 7.20 -2.27
C LYS A 51 -3.31 8.58 -2.00
N ALA A 52 -2.29 8.66 -1.15
CA ALA A 52 -1.58 9.91 -0.90
C ALA A 52 -0.95 10.46 -2.19
N LYS A 53 -0.38 9.59 -3.04
CA LYS A 53 0.23 10.01 -4.31
C LYS A 53 -0.82 10.46 -5.33
N LEU A 54 -1.94 9.77 -5.42
CA LEU A 54 -3.07 10.18 -6.25
C LEU A 54 -3.65 11.52 -5.81
N LEU A 55 -3.78 11.76 -4.50
CA LEU A 55 -4.19 13.07 -3.97
C LEU A 55 -3.19 14.15 -4.36
N ASP A 56 -1.90 13.89 -4.25
CA ASP A 56 -0.84 14.84 -4.61
C ASP A 56 -0.87 15.21 -6.10
N LEU A 57 -1.04 14.21 -6.98
CA LEU A 57 -1.03 14.41 -8.43
C LEU A 57 -2.35 14.92 -9.01
N LYS A 58 -3.48 14.43 -8.51
CA LYS A 58 -4.82 14.59 -9.13
C LYS A 58 -5.85 15.22 -8.21
N GLY A 59 -5.57 15.33 -6.92
CA GLY A 59 -6.52 15.82 -5.91
C GLY A 59 -7.68 14.87 -5.60
N CYS A 60 -7.71 13.67 -6.19
CA CYS A 60 -8.72 12.64 -5.98
C CYS A 60 -8.18 11.25 -6.36
N PHE A 61 -8.92 10.20 -5.98
CA PHE A 61 -8.69 8.81 -6.38
C PHE A 61 -10.02 8.06 -6.44
N GLU A 62 -10.07 6.96 -7.18
CA GLU A 62 -11.25 6.09 -7.17
C GLU A 62 -11.47 5.46 -5.78
N ARG A 63 -12.72 5.37 -5.33
CA ARG A 63 -13.09 4.71 -4.07
C ARG A 63 -13.02 3.19 -4.19
N THR A 64 -11.80 2.66 -4.24
CA THR A 64 -11.49 1.24 -4.29
C THR A 64 -10.39 0.87 -3.29
N HIS A 65 -10.29 -0.42 -3.00
CA HIS A 65 -9.20 -1.02 -2.22
C HIS A 65 -8.24 -1.84 -3.09
N SER A 66 -8.49 -1.93 -4.41
CA SER A 66 -7.56 -2.62 -5.30
C SER A 66 -6.31 -1.76 -5.52
N LEU A 67 -5.18 -2.23 -5.00
CA LEU A 67 -3.86 -1.64 -5.24
C LEU A 67 -3.58 -1.55 -6.73
N ARG A 68 -3.88 -2.63 -7.48
CA ARG A 68 -3.64 -2.70 -8.93
C ARG A 68 -4.46 -1.66 -9.69
N LYS A 69 -5.73 -1.48 -9.32
CA LYS A 69 -6.60 -0.48 -9.94
C LYS A 69 -6.11 0.94 -9.66
N LEU A 70 -5.78 1.25 -8.41
CA LEU A 70 -5.26 2.57 -8.04
C LEU A 70 -3.92 2.88 -8.71
N LEU A 71 -3.00 1.90 -8.77
CA LEU A 71 -1.72 2.05 -9.47
C LEU A 71 -1.90 2.22 -10.98
N SER A 72 -2.90 1.57 -11.57
CA SER A 72 -3.19 1.71 -13.00
C SER A 72 -3.60 3.12 -13.40
N GLU A 73 -4.06 3.94 -12.44
CA GLU A 73 -4.33 5.36 -12.68
C GLU A 73 -3.05 6.18 -12.84
N MET A 74 -1.87 5.68 -12.43
CA MET A 74 -0.60 6.42 -12.42
C MET A 74 0.50 5.73 -13.24
N ARG A 75 0.14 5.02 -14.32
CA ARG A 75 1.11 4.31 -15.18
C ARG A 75 2.11 5.24 -15.86
N GLU A 76 1.78 6.54 -15.94
CA GLU A 76 2.68 7.58 -16.44
C GLU A 76 3.88 7.84 -15.52
N ILE A 77 3.84 7.41 -14.25
CA ILE A 77 4.99 7.48 -13.35
C ILE A 77 5.98 6.39 -13.74
N GLU A 78 7.24 6.79 -13.97
CA GLU A 78 8.34 5.88 -14.26
C GLU A 78 8.45 4.76 -13.21
N GLY A 79 8.52 3.51 -13.66
CA GLY A 79 8.60 2.33 -12.80
C GLY A 79 7.26 1.72 -12.40
N VAL A 80 6.13 2.44 -12.48
CA VAL A 80 4.82 1.88 -12.06
C VAL A 80 4.37 0.71 -12.93
N GLU A 81 4.55 0.79 -14.26
CA GLU A 81 4.18 -0.32 -15.16
C GLU A 81 5.03 -1.56 -14.90
N GLU A 82 6.34 -1.38 -14.68
CA GLU A 82 7.26 -2.47 -14.34
C GLU A 82 6.94 -3.08 -12.98
N PHE A 83 6.66 -2.26 -11.98
CA PHE A 83 6.23 -2.69 -10.65
C PHE A 83 4.96 -3.57 -10.71
N LEU A 84 3.95 -3.13 -11.49
CA LEU A 84 2.71 -3.90 -11.69
C LEU A 84 2.97 -5.26 -12.36
N ALA A 85 3.93 -5.33 -13.28
CA ALA A 85 4.31 -6.56 -13.95
C ALA A 85 5.08 -7.51 -13.01
N ASN A 86 6.09 -6.99 -12.31
CA ASN A 86 6.98 -7.75 -11.44
C ASN A 86 6.25 -8.31 -10.20
N TYR A 87 5.38 -7.50 -9.58
CA TYR A 87 4.70 -7.87 -8.34
C TYR A 87 3.25 -8.33 -8.54
N LYS A 88 2.86 -8.78 -9.74
CA LYS A 88 1.48 -9.16 -10.06
C LYS A 88 0.88 -10.17 -9.07
N THR A 89 1.65 -11.18 -8.66
CA THR A 89 1.20 -12.20 -7.70
C THR A 89 1.13 -11.64 -6.28
N VAL A 90 2.18 -10.94 -5.85
CA VAL A 90 2.25 -10.28 -4.53
C VAL A 90 1.07 -9.32 -4.33
N LEU A 91 0.77 -8.49 -5.32
CA LEU A 91 -0.37 -7.56 -5.29
C LEU A 91 -1.72 -8.28 -5.19
N ARG A 92 -1.88 -9.45 -5.84
CA ARG A 92 -3.09 -10.27 -5.67
C ARG A 92 -3.19 -10.82 -4.25
N ASN A 93 -2.09 -11.29 -3.68
CA ASN A 93 -2.07 -11.82 -2.31
C ASN A 93 -2.38 -10.73 -1.28
N LEU A 94 -1.82 -9.53 -1.44
CA LEU A 94 -2.13 -8.38 -0.59
C LEU A 94 -3.60 -7.97 -0.67
N GLU A 95 -4.15 -7.82 -1.87
CA GLU A 95 -5.57 -7.52 -2.05
C GLU A 95 -6.49 -8.60 -1.45
N ARG A 96 -6.05 -9.87 -1.47
CA ARG A 96 -6.78 -10.97 -0.79
C ARG A 96 -6.70 -10.84 0.72
N ALA A 97 -5.54 -10.54 1.31
CA ALA A 97 -5.38 -10.35 2.75
C ALA A 97 -6.34 -9.29 3.34
N TYR A 98 -6.62 -8.22 2.58
CA TYR A 98 -7.64 -7.22 2.95
C TYR A 98 -9.09 -7.75 2.95
N ILE A 99 -9.40 -8.67 2.05
CA ILE A 99 -10.73 -9.28 1.95
C ILE A 99 -10.87 -10.39 2.99
N THR A 100 -9.89 -11.29 3.09
CA THR A 100 -9.98 -12.51 3.91
C THR A 100 -9.87 -12.23 5.39
N SER A 101 -9.10 -11.23 5.83
CA SER A 101 -9.08 -10.79 7.24
C SER A 101 -10.46 -10.51 7.87
N ARG A 102 -11.50 -10.30 7.05
CA ARG A 102 -12.89 -10.07 7.50
C ARG A 102 -13.79 -11.29 7.44
N TYR A 103 -13.39 -12.37 6.74
CA TYR A 103 -14.30 -13.47 6.41
C TYR A 103 -13.70 -14.87 6.53
N TYR A 104 -12.37 -15.05 6.43
CA TYR A 104 -11.71 -16.37 6.40
C TYR A 104 -10.28 -16.33 6.93
N PHE A 105 -9.84 -17.42 7.58
CA PHE A 105 -8.42 -17.64 7.89
C PHE A 105 -7.67 -17.96 6.59
N GLU A 106 -6.70 -17.13 6.22
CA GLU A 106 -5.81 -17.37 5.09
C GLU A 106 -4.39 -17.51 5.61
N GLU A 107 -3.78 -18.67 5.36
CA GLU A 107 -2.38 -18.90 5.70
C GLU A 107 -1.49 -18.32 4.60
N PHE A 108 -0.61 -17.40 4.98
CA PHE A 108 0.49 -16.93 4.14
C PHE A 108 1.80 -17.53 4.65
N PHE A 109 2.71 -17.81 3.72
CA PHE A 109 4.05 -18.26 4.05
C PHE A 109 4.98 -17.08 4.34
N LYS A 110 6.06 -17.34 5.10
CA LYS A 110 7.05 -16.32 5.48
C LYS A 110 7.61 -15.61 4.24
N GLU A 111 7.91 -16.38 3.20
CA GLU A 111 8.48 -15.91 1.94
C GLU A 111 7.52 -14.96 1.21
N GLU A 112 6.20 -15.23 1.25
CA GLU A 112 5.20 -14.34 0.65
C GLU A 112 5.14 -12.98 1.37
N VAL A 113 5.33 -12.96 2.69
CA VAL A 113 5.41 -11.71 3.46
C VAL A 113 6.71 -10.96 3.18
N GLU A 114 7.83 -11.68 3.02
CA GLU A 114 9.12 -11.10 2.63
C GLU A 114 9.03 -10.42 1.26
N GLU A 115 8.49 -11.09 0.25
CA GLU A 115 8.22 -10.52 -1.08
C GLU A 115 7.28 -9.29 -1.00
N ALA A 116 6.31 -9.30 -0.10
CA ALA A 116 5.42 -8.18 0.12
C ALA A 116 6.12 -6.97 0.75
N PHE A 117 7.09 -7.17 1.65
CA PHE A 117 7.93 -6.10 2.17
C PHE A 117 8.85 -5.51 1.09
N GLU A 118 9.42 -6.34 0.24
CA GLU A 118 10.21 -5.90 -0.92
C GLU A 118 9.36 -5.03 -1.85
N ALA A 119 8.15 -5.50 -2.19
CA ALA A 119 7.20 -4.73 -2.98
C ALA A 119 6.82 -3.39 -2.33
N LEU A 120 6.58 -3.36 -1.02
CA LEU A 120 6.28 -2.11 -0.31
C LEU A 120 7.46 -1.12 -0.34
N LYS A 121 8.69 -1.62 -0.17
CA LYS A 121 9.91 -0.81 -0.22
C LYS A 121 10.07 -0.18 -1.61
N GLU A 122 10.04 -0.98 -2.66
CA GLU A 122 10.19 -0.52 -4.04
C GLU A 122 9.06 0.44 -4.43
N LEU A 123 7.82 0.15 -4.04
CA LEU A 123 6.68 1.05 -4.26
C LEU A 123 6.92 2.43 -3.63
N LYS A 124 7.43 2.47 -2.39
CA LYS A 124 7.73 3.72 -1.70
C LYS A 124 8.81 4.51 -2.45
N GLU A 125 9.84 3.84 -2.94
CA GLU A 125 10.89 4.46 -3.76
C GLU A 125 10.31 5.00 -5.08
N ILE A 126 9.43 4.27 -5.76
CA ILE A 126 8.80 4.73 -7.01
C ILE A 126 7.93 5.98 -6.78
N LEU A 127 7.06 5.96 -5.74
CA LEU A 127 6.06 7.01 -5.56
C LEU A 127 6.57 8.25 -4.81
N TRP A 128 7.53 8.06 -3.91
CA TRP A 128 7.97 9.07 -2.94
C TRP A 128 9.49 9.21 -2.90
N ARG A 129 10.16 9.05 -4.05
CA ARG A 129 11.57 9.49 -4.24
C ARG A 129 11.76 10.88 -3.62
N GLU A 130 12.72 11.00 -2.72
CA GLU A 130 13.24 12.29 -2.25
C GLU A 130 13.98 13.01 -3.39
#